data_AF-A0A7S1WBX0-F1
#
_entry.id   AF-A0A7S1WBX0-F1
#
_cell.length_a   1.000
_cell.length_b   1.000
_cell.length_c   1.000
_cell.angle_alpha   90.00
_cell.angle_beta   90.00
_cell.angle_gamma   90.00
#
_symmetry.space_group_name_H-M   'P 1'
#
loop_
_entity.id
_entity.type
_entity.pdbx_description
1 polymer ?
#
loop_
_entity_poly.entity_id
_entity_poly.type
_entity_poly.pdbx_seq_one_letter_code
_entity_poly.pdbx_strand_id
1 'polypeptide(L)'
;AGVPRRTAWYVAEECLDCPYRYSGLEYPATKFPPFMEEIREEICKMCGIPPGQYPNSCNVNIYEDQRGVVGWHSDDEVMFQGLNGDTRIISLSLGVPRDFRWRLQGATDAIGCASLGDGDLMTMEGMTQRHFQ
;
A
#
# COMPACT_ATOMS: atom_id res chain seq x y z
N ALA A 1 -10.99 -17.77 9.98
CA ALA A 1 -9.57 -18.00 10.32
C ALA A 1 -8.74 -17.49 9.16
N GLY A 2 -8.11 -16.32 9.32
CA GLY A 2 -7.41 -15.64 8.23
C GLY A 2 -6.16 -16.41 7.81
N VAL A 3 -6.02 -16.61 6.51
CA VAL A 3 -4.82 -17.21 5.89
C VAL A 3 -3.62 -16.28 6.13
N PRO A 4 -2.41 -16.80 6.44
CA PRO A 4 -1.29 -15.97 6.88
C PRO A 4 -0.74 -15.12 5.73
N ARG A 5 -1.14 -13.84 5.69
CA ARG A 5 -0.35 -12.79 5.06
C ARG A 5 0.77 -12.41 6.02
N ARG A 6 2.01 -12.38 5.53
CA ARG A 6 3.11 -11.75 6.29
C ARG A 6 3.17 -10.28 5.91
N THR A 7 3.16 -9.44 6.92
CA THR A 7 3.21 -7.99 6.77
C THR A 7 4.49 -7.49 7.43
N ALA A 8 5.19 -6.57 6.79
CA ALA A 8 6.30 -5.83 7.37
C ALA A 8 6.12 -4.33 7.11
N TRP A 9 6.52 -3.51 8.08
CA TRP A 9 6.37 -2.06 8.03
C TRP A 9 7.74 -1.40 7.94
N TYR A 10 8.01 -0.75 6.80
CA TYR A 10 9.25 -0.04 6.56
C TYR A 10 9.04 1.45 6.44
N VAL A 11 9.98 2.23 6.94
CA VAL A 11 9.90 3.69 6.99
C VAL A 11 11.24 4.35 6.70
N ALA A 12 11.17 5.59 6.24
CA ALA A 12 12.32 6.48 6.16
C ALA A 12 12.76 6.91 7.57
N GLU A 13 13.98 7.44 7.66
CA GLU A 13 14.62 7.83 8.94
C GLU A 13 13.72 8.76 9.77
N GLU A 14 13.06 9.72 9.12
CA GLU A 14 12.20 10.71 9.75
C GLU A 14 10.90 10.13 10.35
N CYS A 15 10.54 8.88 10.05
CA CYS A 15 9.34 8.22 10.57
C CYS A 15 9.66 6.97 11.42
N LEU A 16 10.88 6.85 11.96
CA LEU A 16 11.27 5.70 12.80
C LEU A 16 10.40 5.54 14.07
N ASP A 17 9.72 6.59 14.51
CA ASP A 17 8.77 6.57 15.62
C ASP A 17 7.30 6.42 15.18
N CYS A 18 7.04 6.05 13.92
CA CYS A 18 5.71 5.89 13.33
C CYS A 18 5.30 4.40 13.23
N PRO A 19 4.71 3.78 14.26
CA PRO A 19 4.22 2.41 14.15
C PRO A 19 3.00 2.34 13.22
N TYR A 20 2.88 1.25 12.47
CA TYR A 20 1.70 0.99 11.66
C TYR A 20 0.70 0.15 12.45
N ARG A 21 -0.56 0.59 12.50
CA ARG A 21 -1.63 -0.08 13.22
C ARG A 21 -2.74 -0.46 12.27
N TYR A 22 -2.98 -1.76 12.12
CA TYR A 22 -4.00 -2.29 11.24
C TYR A 22 -4.67 -3.52 11.84
N SER A 23 -6.00 -3.58 11.76
CA SER A 23 -6.80 -4.71 12.24
C SER A 23 -6.48 -5.14 13.69
N GLY A 24 -6.18 -4.17 14.56
CA GLY A 24 -5.83 -4.42 15.97
C GLY A 24 -4.41 -4.95 16.21
N LEU A 25 -3.60 -5.08 15.16
CA LEU A 25 -2.17 -5.39 15.24
C LEU A 25 -1.34 -4.11 15.13
N GLU A 26 -0.19 -4.10 15.79
CA GLU A 26 0.81 -3.05 15.67
C GLU A 26 2.09 -3.63 15.06
N TYR A 27 2.61 -2.96 14.04
CA TYR A 27 3.84 -3.31 13.35
C TYR A 27 4.89 -2.23 13.63
N PRO A 28 6.02 -2.59 14.26
CA PRO A 28 7.07 -1.64 14.58
C PRO A 28 7.70 -1.10 13.30
N ALA A 29 8.04 0.19 13.32
CA ALA A 29 8.79 0.84 12.27
C ALA A 29 10.17 0.20 12.08
N THR A 30 10.44 -0.27 10.87
CA THR A 30 11.78 -0.73 10.47
C THR A 30 12.35 0.24 9.45
N LYS A 31 13.58 0.69 9.63
CA LYS A 31 14.22 1.57 8.65
C LYS A 31 14.27 0.90 7.27
N PHE A 32 14.06 1.66 6.21
CA PHE A 32 14.30 1.18 4.84
C PHE A 32 15.73 0.64 4.71
N PRO A 33 15.90 -0.63 4.32
CA PRO A 33 17.21 -1.13 3.92
C PRO A 33 17.65 -0.50 2.59
N PRO A 34 18.96 -0.48 2.26
CA PRO A 34 19.47 0.20 1.06
C PRO A 34 18.76 -0.18 -0.24
N PHE A 35 18.43 -1.47 -0.43
CA PHE A 35 17.73 -1.92 -1.64
C PHE A 35 16.30 -1.36 -1.75
N MET A 36 15.61 -1.11 -0.63
CA MET A 36 14.28 -0.48 -0.67
C MET A 36 14.37 1.00 -0.99
N GLU A 37 15.46 1.67 -0.61
CA GLU A 37 15.71 3.06 -1.02
C GLU A 37 15.93 3.14 -2.54
N GLU A 38 16.69 2.22 -3.11
CA GLU A 38 16.89 2.11 -4.57
C GLU A 38 15.55 1.89 -5.30
N ILE A 39 14.73 0.94 -4.81
CA ILE A 39 13.40 0.67 -5.37
C ILE A 39 12.51 1.92 -5.24
N ARG A 40 12.49 2.56 -4.06
CA ARG A 40 11.69 3.76 -3.80
C ARG A 40 12.07 4.89 -4.75
N GLU A 41 13.36 5.09 -4.98
CA GLU A 41 13.85 6.11 -5.91
C GLU A 41 13.40 5.83 -7.36
N GLU A 42 13.56 4.61 -7.85
CA GLU A 42 13.15 4.25 -9.21
C GLU A 42 11.63 4.32 -9.41
N ILE A 43 10.84 3.87 -8.44
CA ILE A 43 9.38 4.01 -8.47
C ILE A 43 8.98 5.48 -8.51
N CYS A 44 9.55 6.31 -7.63
CA CYS A 44 9.21 7.73 -7.59
C CYS A 44 9.57 8.44 -8.90
N LYS A 45 10.71 8.10 -9.52
CA LYS A 45 11.08 8.61 -10.85
C LYS A 45 10.05 8.21 -11.91
N MET A 46 9.64 6.95 -11.96
CA MET A 46 8.63 6.46 -12.92
C MET A 46 7.26 7.13 -12.71
N CYS A 47 6.89 7.41 -11.46
CA CYS A 47 5.66 8.13 -11.13
C CYS A 47 5.77 9.66 -11.27
N GLY A 48 6.93 10.19 -11.68
CA GLY A 48 7.15 11.64 -11.83
C GLY A 48 7.12 12.41 -10.50
N ILE A 49 7.39 11.74 -9.38
CA ILE A 49 7.39 12.36 -8.05
C ILE A 49 8.76 13.02 -7.84
N PRO A 50 8.81 14.31 -7.48
CA PRO A 50 10.08 14.99 -7.25
C PRO A 50 10.72 14.55 -5.92
N PRO A 51 12.06 14.58 -5.82
CA PRO A 51 12.75 14.41 -4.55
C PRO A 51 12.18 15.35 -3.47
N GLY A 52 11.98 14.83 -2.27
CA GLY A 52 11.34 15.55 -1.16
C GLY A 52 9.81 15.36 -1.06
N GLN A 53 9.17 14.74 -2.05
CA GLN A 53 7.77 14.29 -1.99
C GLN A 53 7.62 12.77 -2.03
N TYR A 54 8.73 12.05 -1.88
CA TYR A 54 8.72 10.60 -1.91
C TYR A 54 7.92 10.08 -0.71
N PRO A 55 7.18 8.96 -0.85
CA PRO A 55 6.61 8.27 0.30
C PRO A 55 7.70 7.96 1.34
N ASN A 56 7.37 8.15 2.61
CA ASN A 56 8.27 7.91 3.74
C ASN A 56 7.97 6.58 4.45
N SER A 57 7.06 5.78 3.91
CA SER A 57 6.68 4.50 4.51
C SER A 57 6.17 3.51 3.46
N CYS A 58 6.28 2.22 3.76
CA CYS A 58 5.91 1.12 2.90
C CYS A 58 5.38 -0.05 3.73
N ASN A 59 4.14 -0.46 3.43
CA ASN A 59 3.56 -1.70 3.93
C ASN A 59 3.87 -2.84 2.94
N VAL A 60 4.73 -3.77 3.34
CA VAL A 60 5.09 -4.93 2.51
C VAL A 60 4.19 -6.10 2.85
N ASN A 61 3.50 -6.64 1.85
CA ASN A 61 2.59 -7.77 1.99
C ASN A 61 3.08 -8.97 1.18
N ILE A 62 3.32 -10.09 1.85
CA ILE A 62 3.70 -11.35 1.21
C ILE A 62 2.51 -12.31 1.26
N TYR A 63 2.05 -12.71 0.08
CA TYR A 63 1.01 -13.71 -0.14
C TYR A 63 1.66 -15.01 -0.61
N GLU A 64 1.89 -15.96 0.31
CA GLU A 64 2.66 -17.18 0.01
C GLU A 64 1.97 -18.14 -0.96
N ASP A 65 0.64 -18.12 -0.98
CA ASP A 65 -0.17 -18.89 -1.91
C ASP A 65 -1.35 -18.05 -2.44
N GLN A 66 -2.18 -18.67 -3.30
CA GLN A 66 -3.38 -18.04 -3.85
C GLN A 66 -4.52 -17.88 -2.83
N ARG A 67 -4.39 -18.40 -1.61
CA ARG A 67 -5.44 -18.34 -0.57
C ARG A 67 -5.34 -17.07 0.26
N GLY A 68 -4.16 -16.44 0.30
CA GLY A 68 -3.98 -15.14 0.94
C GLY A 68 -4.82 -14.07 0.22
N VAL A 69 -5.75 -13.46 0.94
CA VAL A 69 -6.58 -12.36 0.43
C VAL A 69 -6.60 -11.24 1.46
N VAL A 70 -6.76 -10.01 0.98
CA VAL A 70 -7.17 -8.89 1.81
C VAL A 70 -8.65 -8.63 1.53
N GLY A 71 -9.44 -8.43 2.59
CA GLY A 71 -10.85 -8.07 2.44
C GLY A 71 -11.00 -6.66 1.88
N TRP A 72 -12.22 -6.30 1.48
CA TRP A 72 -12.57 -4.92 1.12
C TRP A 72 -12.21 -3.95 2.26
N HIS A 73 -11.36 -2.98 1.97
CA HIS A 73 -10.92 -1.95 2.91
C HIS A 73 -10.43 -0.72 2.13
N SER A 74 -10.36 0.40 2.82
CA SER A 74 -9.64 1.58 2.37
C SER A 74 -8.41 1.75 3.27
N ASP A 75 -7.34 2.34 2.75
CA ASP A 75 -6.18 2.74 3.56
C ASP A 75 -6.53 4.05 4.30
N ASP A 76 -7.43 3.94 5.28
CA ASP A 76 -8.06 5.05 5.99
C ASP A 76 -7.46 5.34 7.38
N GLU A 77 -6.30 4.77 7.67
CA GLU A 77 -5.60 5.00 8.92
C GLU A 77 -5.28 6.49 9.08
N VAL A 78 -5.52 7.01 10.28
CA VAL A 78 -5.37 8.44 10.61
C VAL A 78 -3.99 8.98 10.22
N MET A 79 -2.94 8.17 10.30
CA MET A 79 -1.59 8.60 9.94
C MET A 79 -1.43 8.94 8.45
N PHE A 80 -2.23 8.36 7.56
CA PHE A 80 -2.15 8.60 6.11
C PHE A 80 -3.04 9.75 5.63
N GLN A 81 -3.97 10.21 6.49
CA GLN A 81 -4.90 11.31 6.20
C GLN A 81 -5.75 11.10 4.92
N GLY A 82 -5.87 9.87 4.41
CA GLY A 82 -6.54 9.56 3.13
C GLY A 82 -8.03 9.90 3.08
N LEU A 83 -8.66 10.11 4.24
CA LEU A 83 -10.05 10.58 4.34
C LEU A 83 -10.20 12.10 4.29
N ASN A 84 -9.12 12.83 4.58
CA ASN A 84 -9.12 14.28 4.85
C ASN A 84 -8.42 15.11 3.77
N GLY A 85 -7.64 14.48 2.89
CA GLY A 85 -6.91 15.18 1.83
C GLY A 85 -6.48 14.26 0.69
N ASP A 86 -5.83 14.87 -0.30
CA ASP A 86 -5.18 14.14 -1.38
C ASP A 86 -4.03 13.29 -0.82
N THR A 87 -4.17 11.98 -0.92
CA THR A 87 -3.16 11.01 -0.51
C THR A 87 -2.78 10.15 -1.70
N ARG A 88 -1.48 10.17 -2.05
CA ARG A 88 -0.91 9.31 -3.08
C ARG A 88 -0.31 8.06 -2.47
N ILE A 89 -0.85 6.91 -2.84
CA ILE A 89 -0.33 5.58 -2.51
C ILE A 89 0.20 4.96 -3.80
N ILE A 90 1.37 4.33 -3.72
CA ILE A 90 2.01 3.64 -4.83
C ILE A 90 2.13 2.17 -4.46
N SER A 91 1.58 1.29 -5.29
CA SER A 91 1.64 -0.15 -5.11
C SER A 91 2.52 -0.76 -6.20
N LEU A 92 3.62 -1.40 -5.78
CA LEU A 92 4.44 -2.26 -6.63
C LEU A 92 4.08 -3.72 -6.36
N SER A 93 3.71 -4.45 -7.42
CA SER A 93 3.47 -5.89 -7.36
C SER A 93 4.66 -6.67 -7.91
N LEU A 94 5.04 -7.75 -7.22
CA LEU A 94 6.15 -8.63 -7.61
C LEU A 94 5.70 -10.10 -7.52
N GLY A 95 6.10 -10.91 -8.49
CA GLY A 95 5.79 -12.33 -8.57
C GLY A 95 4.48 -12.65 -9.28
N VAL A 96 3.68 -13.54 -8.68
CA VAL A 96 2.50 -14.12 -9.35
C VAL A 96 1.36 -13.10 -9.45
N PRO A 97 0.74 -12.92 -10.63
CA PRO A 97 -0.33 -11.96 -10.81
C PRO A 97 -1.52 -12.15 -9.86
N ARG A 98 -2.13 -11.04 -9.42
CA ARG A 98 -3.30 -11.01 -8.56
C ARG A 98 -4.30 -9.95 -8.99
N ASP A 99 -5.58 -10.23 -8.78
CA ASP A 99 -6.65 -9.26 -9.01
C ASP A 99 -6.66 -8.21 -7.89
N PHE A 100 -6.42 -6.96 -8.26
CA PHE A 100 -6.77 -5.80 -7.46
C PHE A 100 -8.15 -5.33 -7.88
N ARG A 101 -9.11 -5.31 -6.96
CA ARG A 101 -10.50 -4.93 -7.23
C ARG A 101 -10.86 -3.73 -6.40
N TRP A 102 -11.72 -2.87 -6.95
CA TRP A 102 -12.25 -1.72 -6.22
C TRP A 102 -13.76 -1.62 -6.37
N ARG A 103 -14.40 -1.04 -5.35
CA ARG A 103 -15.83 -0.74 -5.28
C ARG A 103 -16.06 0.61 -4.63
N LEU A 104 -17.22 1.22 -4.85
CA LEU A 104 -17.61 2.41 -4.08
C LEU A 104 -17.73 2.05 -2.59
N GLN A 105 -17.39 2.98 -1.71
CA GLN A 105 -17.57 2.79 -0.27
C GLN A 105 -19.04 2.48 0.05
N GLY A 106 -19.26 1.37 0.76
CA GLY A 106 -20.61 0.88 1.10
C GLY A 106 -21.31 0.05 0.01
N ALA A 107 -20.75 -0.06 -1.20
CA ALA A 107 -21.26 -0.96 -2.22
C ALA A 107 -20.91 -2.41 -1.92
N THR A 108 -21.69 -3.35 -2.47
CA THR A 108 -21.40 -4.79 -2.40
C THR A 108 -20.49 -5.24 -3.53
N ASP A 109 -20.75 -4.75 -4.74
CA ASP A 109 -20.15 -5.24 -5.97
C ASP A 109 -18.91 -4.42 -6.38
N ALA A 110 -17.92 -5.12 -6.93
CA ALA A 110 -16.77 -4.49 -7.57
C ALA A 110 -17.24 -3.68 -8.78
N ILE A 111 -16.71 -2.47 -8.92
CA ILE A 111 -16.94 -1.62 -10.11
C ILE A 111 -15.76 -1.66 -11.07
N GLY A 112 -14.62 -2.22 -10.63
CA GLY A 112 -13.45 -2.41 -11.47
C GLY A 112 -12.47 -3.43 -10.90
N CYS A 113 -11.57 -3.86 -11.78
CA CYS A 113 -10.56 -4.87 -11.50
C CYS A 113 -9.35 -4.64 -12.42
N ALA A 114 -8.15 -4.81 -11.88
CA ALA A 114 -6.90 -4.87 -12.60
C ALA A 114 -6.14 -6.13 -12.19
N SER A 115 -5.56 -6.85 -13.14
CA SER A 115 -4.62 -7.94 -12.83
C SER A 115 -3.23 -7.32 -12.72
N LEU A 116 -2.66 -7.34 -11.51
CA LEU A 116 -1.33 -6.80 -11.22
C LEU A 116 -0.33 -7.96 -11.17
N GLY A 117 0.58 -8.00 -12.15
CA GLY A 117 1.66 -8.96 -12.30
C GLY A 117 3.00 -8.46 -11.76
N ASP A 118 4.04 -9.21 -12.12
CA ASP A 118 5.42 -8.89 -11.74
C ASP A 118 5.89 -7.56 -12.36
N GLY A 119 6.30 -6.62 -11.51
CA GLY A 119 6.77 -5.30 -11.91
C GLY A 119 5.66 -4.27 -12.15
N ASP A 120 4.38 -4.65 -12.01
CA ASP A 120 3.28 -3.72 -12.22
C ASP A 120 3.23 -2.67 -11.11
N LEU A 121 3.05 -1.41 -11.54
CA LEU A 121 2.86 -0.25 -10.68
C LEU A 121 1.45 0.29 -10.82
N MET A 122 0.80 0.52 -9.69
CA MET A 122 -0.52 1.13 -9.62
C MET A 122 -0.51 2.26 -8.58
N THR A 123 -1.00 3.44 -8.96
CA THR A 123 -1.18 4.56 -8.03
C THR A 123 -2.65 4.72 -7.65
N MET A 124 -2.88 5.07 -6.39
CA MET A 124 -4.16 5.53 -5.87
C MET A 124 -3.96 6.96 -5.39
N GLU A 125 -4.70 7.91 -5.97
CA GLU A 125 -4.43 9.35 -5.79
C GLU A 125 -5.70 10.11 -5.44
N GLY A 126 -5.54 11.37 -5.01
CA GLY A 126 -6.66 12.21 -4.63
C GLY A 126 -7.39 11.63 -3.43
N MET A 127 -8.72 11.63 -3.52
CA MET A 127 -9.61 11.15 -2.46
C MET A 127 -9.97 9.66 -2.63
N THR A 128 -9.10 8.85 -3.24
CA THR A 128 -9.40 7.43 -3.54
C THR A 128 -9.80 6.67 -2.27
N GLN A 129 -9.05 6.83 -1.18
CA GLN A 129 -9.31 6.15 0.09
C GLN A 129 -10.60 6.59 0.78
N ARG A 130 -11.15 7.75 0.42
CA ARG A 130 -12.46 8.23 0.89
C ARG A 130 -13.62 7.62 0.12
N HIS A 131 -13.45 7.32 -1.17
CA HIS A 131 -14.56 6.98 -2.05
C HIS A 131 -14.61 5.49 -2.43
N PHE A 132 -13.50 4.77 -2.29
CA PHE A 132 -13.37 3.39 -2.73
C PHE A 132 -12.82 2.45 -1.64
N GLN A 133 -13.15 1.17 -1.79
CA GLN A 133 -12.59 0.03 -1.06
C GLN A 133 -12.10 -1.02 -2.06
#